data_AF-A0A847BH39-F1
#
_entry.id   AF-A0A847BH39-F1
#
_cell.length_a   1.000
_cell.length_b   1.000
_cell.length_c   1.000
_cell.angle_alpha   90.00
_cell.angle_beta   90.00
_cell.angle_gamma   90.00
#
_symmetry.space_group_name_H-M   'P 1'
#
loop_
_entity.id
_entity.type
_entity.pdbx_description
1 polymer ?
#
loop_
_entity_poly.entity_id
_entity_poly.type
_entity_poly.pdbx_seq_one_letter_code
_entity_poly.pdbx_strand_id
1 'polypeptide(L)'
;MISTLLALLMGGIASFLGELLVRPRLLPPWRRPIAALLIHLGSWCLLYAIFLALVQRPWFAAAFILCLQLVLVQSNHVKWKTLKEPFLFQDFDYFLDAVRHPRLYLP
;
A
#
# COMPACT_ATOMS: atom_id res chain seq x y z
N MET A 1 18.29 -14.36 -9.91
CA MET A 1 17.18 -15.28 -9.56
C MET A 1 16.98 -15.44 -8.05
N ILE A 2 18.02 -15.67 -7.24
CA ILE A 2 17.85 -15.74 -5.77
C ILE A 2 17.44 -14.38 -5.18
N SER A 3 18.12 -13.30 -5.56
CA SER A 3 17.79 -11.95 -5.06
C SER A 3 16.38 -11.48 -5.44
N THR A 4 15.88 -11.88 -6.62
CA THR A 4 14.53 -11.53 -7.07
C THR A 4 13.47 -12.22 -6.23
N LEU A 5 13.69 -13.50 -5.90
CA LEU A 5 12.79 -14.26 -5.05
C LEU A 5 12.82 -13.74 -3.60
N LEU A 6 14.01 -13.45 -3.06
CA LEU A 6 14.14 -12.90 -1.71
C LEU A 6 13.43 -11.56 -1.56
N ALA A 7 13.60 -10.63 -2.51
CA ALA A 7 12.92 -9.35 -2.46
C ALA A 7 11.39 -9.49 -2.59
N LEU A 8 10.92 -10.42 -3.43
CA LEU A 8 9.49 -10.72 -3.57
C LEU A 8 8.89 -11.26 -2.25
N LEU A 9 9.56 -12.23 -1.62
CA LEU A 9 9.08 -12.85 -0.38
C LEU A 9 9.16 -11.89 0.81
N MET A 10 10.32 -11.26 1.02
CA MET A 10 10.52 -10.32 2.12
C MET A 10 9.62 -9.10 2.00
N GLY A 11 9.47 -8.56 0.79
CA GLY A 11 8.53 -7.46 0.55
C GLY A 11 7.08 -7.89 0.74
N GLY A 12 6.72 -9.11 0.33
CA GLY A 12 5.39 -9.67 0.58
C GLY A 12 5.08 -9.75 2.07
N ILE A 13 6.01 -10.27 2.88
CA ILE A 13 5.88 -10.28 4.35
C ILE A 13 5.75 -8.85 4.89
N ALA A 14 6.62 -7.94 4.46
CA ALA A 14 6.59 -6.54 4.89
C ALA A 14 5.26 -5.84 4.54
N SER A 15 4.65 -6.18 3.39
CA SER A 15 3.34 -5.64 2.99
C SER A 15 2.24 -6.03 3.98
N PHE A 16 2.24 -7.26 4.49
CA PHE A 16 1.32 -7.69 5.55
C PHE A 16 1.65 -7.05 6.90
N LEU A 17 2.93 -6.86 7.22
CA LEU A 17 3.33 -6.14 8.43
C LEU A 17 2.86 -4.68 8.41
N GLY A 18 2.88 -4.03 7.23
CA GLY A 18 2.35 -2.67 7.06
C GLY A 18 0.86 -2.55 7.38
N GLU A 19 0.07 -3.60 7.13
CA GLU A 19 -1.35 -3.62 7.49
C GLU A 19 -1.61 -3.53 9.00
N LEU A 20 -0.63 -3.90 9.84
CA LEU A 20 -0.75 -3.80 11.31
C LEU A 20 -0.89 -2.35 11.78
N LEU A 21 -0.46 -1.39 10.95
CA LEU A 21 -0.53 0.03 11.21
C LEU A 21 -1.89 0.63 10.79
N VAL A 22 -2.71 -0.10 10.03
CA VAL A 22 -4.02 0.37 9.52
C VAL A 22 -5.06 0.43 10.64
N ARG A 23 -5.89 1.48 10.60
CA ARG A 23 -7.04 1.69 11.49
C ARG A 23 -8.31 1.96 10.67
N PRO A 24 -9.49 1.41 11.01
CA PRO A 24 -9.73 0.45 12.08
C PRO A 24 -8.99 -0.88 11.85
N ARG A 25 -8.76 -1.65 12.92
CA ARG A 25 -7.87 -2.82 12.86
C ARG A 25 -8.48 -3.86 11.92
N LEU A 26 -7.71 -4.25 10.89
CA LEU A 26 -8.11 -5.29 9.96
C LEU A 26 -8.17 -6.66 10.66
N LEU A 27 -9.00 -7.56 10.14
CA LEU A 27 -8.97 -8.96 10.53
C LEU A 27 -7.58 -9.55 10.25
N PRO A 28 -7.07 -10.46 11.10
CA PRO A 28 -5.80 -11.12 10.80
C PRO A 28 -5.93 -11.98 9.53
N PRO A 29 -4.84 -12.20 8.78
CA PRO A 29 -4.90 -12.87 7.47
C PRO A 29 -5.63 -14.22 7.48
N TRP A 30 -5.44 -15.04 8.52
CA TRP A 30 -6.07 -16.36 8.65
C TRP A 30 -7.59 -16.34 8.92
N ARG A 31 -8.18 -15.16 9.20
CA ARG A 31 -9.63 -14.99 9.37
C ARG A 31 -10.29 -14.29 8.18
N ARG A 32 -9.52 -13.93 7.15
CA ARG A 32 -10.03 -13.25 5.96
C ARG A 32 -10.57 -14.26 4.94
N PRO A 33 -11.56 -13.88 4.12
CA PRO A 33 -11.91 -14.65 2.94
C PRO A 33 -10.69 -14.88 2.05
N ILE A 34 -10.57 -16.07 1.47
CA ILE A 34 -9.44 -16.43 0.59
C ILE A 34 -9.29 -15.43 -0.56
N ALA A 35 -10.42 -14.95 -1.11
CA ALA A 35 -10.42 -13.93 -2.15
C ALA A 35 -9.65 -12.66 -1.75
N ALA A 36 -9.80 -12.19 -0.49
CA ALA A 36 -9.08 -11.01 -0.01
C ALA A 36 -7.56 -11.25 0.06
N LEU A 37 -7.14 -12.45 0.46
CA LEU A 37 -5.72 -12.83 0.48
C LEU A 37 -5.15 -12.92 -0.93
N LEU A 38 -5.90 -13.50 -1.87
CA LEU A 38 -5.50 -13.59 -3.28
C LEU A 38 -5.40 -12.22 -3.93
N ILE A 39 -6.29 -11.29 -3.62
CA ILE A 39 -6.21 -9.91 -4.11
C ILE A 39 -4.95 -9.22 -3.58
N HIS A 40 -4.64 -9.36 -2.29
CA HIS A 40 -3.42 -8.77 -1.72
C HIS A 40 -2.15 -9.34 -2.34
N LEU A 41 -2.01 -10.68 -2.35
CA LEU A 41 -0.85 -11.36 -2.93
C LEU A 41 -0.74 -11.13 -4.43
N GLY A 42 -1.86 -11.18 -5.15
CA GLY A 42 -1.92 -10.94 -6.59
C GLY A 42 -1.50 -9.52 -6.94
N SER A 43 -2.01 -8.52 -6.21
CA SER A 43 -1.63 -7.11 -6.39
C SER A 43 -0.14 -6.89 -6.09
N TRP A 44 0.37 -7.48 -5.01
CA TRP A 44 1.79 -7.44 -4.67
C TRP A 44 2.67 -8.03 -5.77
N CYS A 45 2.38 -9.26 -6.21
CA CYS A 45 3.14 -9.94 -7.26
C CYS A 45 3.08 -9.18 -8.59
N LEU A 46 1.90 -8.68 -8.98
CA LEU A 46 1.71 -7.94 -10.22
C LEU A 46 2.51 -6.63 -10.22
N LEU A 47 2.35 -5.80 -9.18
CA LEU A 47 3.08 -4.54 -9.07
C LEU A 47 4.58 -4.80 -9.01
N TYR A 48 5.03 -5.78 -8.23
CA TYR A 48 6.44 -6.13 -8.16
C TYR A 48 6.99 -6.56 -9.53
N ALA A 49 6.28 -7.39 -10.28
CA ALA A 49 6.69 -7.80 -11.62
C ALA A 49 6.78 -6.61 -12.58
N ILE A 50 5.79 -5.72 -12.59
CA ILE A 50 5.78 -4.51 -13.42
C ILE A 50 6.97 -3.61 -13.06
N PHE A 51 7.15 -3.25 -11.79
CA PHE A 51 8.24 -2.37 -11.37
C PHE A 51 9.61 -3.00 -11.52
N LEU A 52 9.74 -4.31 -11.31
CA LEU A 52 10.96 -5.04 -11.60
C LEU A 52 11.28 -5.00 -13.09
N ALA A 53 10.29 -5.16 -13.97
CA ALA A 53 10.49 -5.04 -15.41
C ALA A 53 10.92 -3.63 -15.83
N LEU A 54 10.42 -2.59 -15.16
CA LEU A 54 10.80 -1.20 -15.45
C LEU A 54 12.18 -0.83 -14.92
N VAL A 55 12.49 -1.14 -13.67
CA VAL A 55 13.70 -0.64 -13.00
C VAL A 55 14.84 -1.67 -12.99
N GLN A 56 14.54 -2.95 -13.25
CA GLN A 56 15.52 -4.06 -13.29
C GLN A 56 16.32 -4.24 -11.98
N ARG A 57 15.82 -3.67 -10.86
CA ARG A 57 16.43 -3.72 -9.53
C ARG A 57 15.42 -4.27 -8.51
N PRO A 58 15.57 -5.53 -8.05
CA PRO A 58 14.59 -6.23 -7.19
C PRO A 58 14.25 -5.50 -5.90
N TRP A 59 15.27 -5.17 -5.11
CA TRP A 59 15.08 -4.52 -3.81
C TRP A 59 14.53 -3.11 -3.94
N PHE A 60 14.92 -2.40 -5.00
CA PHE A 60 14.39 -1.06 -5.26
C PHE A 60 12.90 -1.13 -5.64
N ALA A 61 12.50 -2.05 -6.51
CA ALA A 61 11.10 -2.25 -6.88
C ALA A 61 10.23 -2.59 -5.64
N ALA A 62 10.69 -3.52 -4.79
CA ALA A 62 10.00 -3.87 -3.55
C ALA A 62 9.90 -2.67 -2.60
N ALA A 63 11.00 -1.97 -2.34
CA ALA A 63 11.03 -0.81 -1.45
C ALA A 63 10.13 0.33 -1.95
N PHE A 64 10.10 0.56 -3.27
CA PHE A 64 9.25 1.57 -3.88
C PHE A 64 7.76 1.26 -3.66
N ILE A 65 7.32 0.03 -3.92
CA ILE A 65 5.93 -0.39 -3.71
C ILE A 65 5.55 -0.31 -2.23
N LEU A 66 6.43 -0.76 -1.33
CA LEU A 66 6.20 -0.65 0.12
C LEU A 66 6.09 0.81 0.58
N CYS A 67 6.90 1.71 0.01
CA CYS A 67 6.81 3.14 0.29
C CYS A 67 5.44 3.70 -0.11
N LEU A 68 4.96 3.37 -1.32
CA LEU A 68 3.62 3.77 -1.77
C LEU A 68 2.53 3.22 -0.84
N GLN A 69 2.63 1.95 -0.44
CA GLN A 69 1.70 1.36 0.52
C GLN A 69 1.74 2.10 1.87
N LEU A 70 2.93 2.44 2.37
CA LEU A 70 3.08 3.20 3.61
C LEU A 70 2.45 4.59 3.52
N VAL A 71 2.57 5.29 2.40
CA VAL A 71 1.87 6.57 2.18
C VAL A 71 0.37 6.40 2.38
N LEU A 72 -0.24 5.36 1.78
CA LEU A 72 -1.67 5.08 1.96
C LEU A 72 -2.03 4.77 3.41
N VAL A 73 -1.21 3.94 4.07
CA VAL A 73 -1.40 3.57 5.48
C VAL A 73 -1.33 4.80 6.39
N GLN A 74 -0.38 5.71 6.16
CA GLN A 74 -0.24 6.93 6.96
C GLN A 74 -1.37 7.92 6.69
N SER A 75 -1.76 8.13 5.43
CA SER A 75 -2.93 8.94 5.08
C SER A 75 -4.19 8.42 5.76
N ASN A 76 -4.40 7.11 5.75
CA ASN A 76 -5.48 6.46 6.49
C ASN A 76 -5.37 6.69 8.00
N HIS A 77 -4.18 6.55 8.58
CA HIS A 77 -3.99 6.75 10.01
C HIS A 77 -4.31 8.19 10.44
N VAL A 78 -3.89 9.19 9.66
CA VAL A 78 -4.20 10.62 9.91
C VAL A 78 -5.69 10.89 9.78
N LYS A 79 -6.33 10.37 8.72
CA LYS A 79 -7.78 10.50 8.51
C LYS A 79 -8.57 9.86 9.65
N TRP A 80 -8.19 8.64 10.05
CA TRP A 80 -8.80 7.95 11.18
C TRP A 80 -8.62 8.71 12.50
N LYS A 81 -7.43 9.27 12.75
CA LYS A 81 -7.16 10.03 13.98
C LYS A 81 -8.07 11.26 14.10
N THR A 82 -8.32 11.94 12.98
CA THR A 82 -9.04 13.23 12.94
C THR A 82 -10.54 13.06 12.77
N LEU A 83 -10.97 12.18 11.85
CA LEU A 83 -12.37 12.05 11.43
C LEU A 83 -13.03 10.74 11.90
N LYS A 84 -12.24 9.78 12.41
CA LYS A 84 -12.71 8.41 12.73
C LYS A 84 -13.31 7.67 11.53
N GLU A 85 -12.78 7.96 10.34
CA GLU A 85 -13.17 7.32 9.08
C GLU A 85 -11.95 6.70 8.40
N PRO A 86 -12.10 5.52 7.75
CA PRO A 86 -11.05 4.93 6.95
C PRO A 86 -10.81 5.73 5.66
N PHE A 87 -9.63 5.53 5.08
CA PHE A 87 -9.30 6.00 3.75
C PHE A 87 -10.01 5.13 2.70
N LEU A 88 -10.82 5.78 1.86
CA LEU A 88 -11.64 5.15 0.84
C LEU A 88 -11.14 5.56 -0.56
N PHE A 89 -11.56 4.81 -1.57
CA PHE A 89 -11.19 5.10 -2.96
C PHE A 89 -11.58 6.53 -3.40
N GLN A 90 -12.72 7.05 -2.93
CA GLN A 90 -13.16 8.41 -3.21
C GLN A 90 -12.18 9.49 -2.70
N ASP A 91 -11.38 9.18 -1.67
CA ASP A 91 -10.41 10.15 -1.15
C ASP A 91 -9.27 10.44 -2.14
N PHE A 92 -9.03 9.56 -3.13
CA PHE A 92 -8.03 9.80 -4.16
C PHE A 92 -8.38 11.01 -5.04
N ASP A 93 -9.66 11.23 -5.32
CA ASP A 93 -10.09 12.40 -6.11
C ASP A 93 -9.75 13.70 -5.35
N TYR A 94 -10.04 13.75 -4.05
CA TYR A 94 -9.66 14.88 -3.20
C TYR A 94 -8.14 15.06 -3.10
N PHE A 95 -7.37 13.97 -3.06
CA PHE A 95 -5.90 14.05 -3.07
C PHE A 95 -5.37 14.65 -4.38
N LEU A 96 -5.92 14.23 -5.53
CA LEU A 96 -5.55 14.77 -6.83
C LEU A 96 -5.93 16.26 -6.95
N ASP A 97 -7.10 16.63 -6.45
CA ASP A 97 -7.56 18.02 -6.43
C ASP A 97 -6.67 18.89 -5.55
N ALA A 98 -6.23 18.39 -4.39
CA ALA A 98 -5.27 19.09 -3.53
C ALA A 98 -3.92 19.33 -4.23
N VAL A 99 -3.46 18.39 -5.06
CA VAL A 99 -2.23 18.56 -5.86
C VAL A 99 -2.44 19.55 -7.01
N ARG A 100 -3.60 19.51 -7.68
CA ARG A 100 -3.92 20.40 -8.81
C ARG A 100 -4.22 21.83 -8.36
N HIS A 101 -4.84 21.99 -7.19
CA HIS A 101 -5.26 23.27 -6.65
C HIS A 101 -4.79 23.48 -5.19
N PRO A 102 -3.46 23.56 -4.93
CA PRO A 102 -2.92 23.56 -3.56
C PRO A 102 -3.50 24.68 -2.68
N ARG A 103 -3.73 25.87 -3.25
CA ARG A 103 -4.25 27.04 -2.53
C ARG A 103 -5.71 26.90 -2.07
N LEU A 104 -6.47 25.96 -2.63
CA LEU A 104 -7.86 25.72 -2.23
C LEU A 104 -7.97 24.72 -1.07
N TYR A 105 -6.98 23.82 -0.91
CA TYR A 105 -7.03 22.69 0.03
C TYR A 105 -6.01 22.79 1.16
N LEU A 106 -4.96 23.60 1.01
CA LEU A 106 -3.95 23.86 2.02
C LEU A 106 -4.06 25.32 2.49
N PRO A 107 -4.27 25.58 3.80
CA PRO A 107 -4.32 26.93 4.36
C PRO A 107 -2.96 27.64 4.30
#